data_AF-A0AAW2H3D7-F1
#
_entry.id   AF-A0AAW2H3D7-F1
#
_cell.length_a   1.000
_cell.length_b   1.000
_cell.length_c   1.000
_cell.angle_alpha   90.00
_cell.angle_beta   90.00
_cell.angle_gamma   90.00
#
_symmetry.space_group_name_H-M   'P 1'
#
loop_
_entity.id
_entity.type
_entity.pdbx_description
1 polymer ?
#
loop_
_entity_poly.entity_id
_entity_poly.type
_entity_poly.pdbx_seq_one_letter_code
_entity_poly.pdbx_strand_id
1 'polypeptide(L)'
;MTEDWNDCTDSISIRETERKAKMSDRIANAIVTLHTMTIVAYCIGIILADVDIANTTEELPLINKLDIPINITTQSTYRIILIVEFLFMILCGWAAGITNSFLLTLILHTAGQIEIMRYWLVQLVPRKNETKSIAKTTNKIIRKHQKIIGFSKNIENLYSYIALLQFVSNTIMICSLGFLIVTAIGSPNALEQILKSFLFYTITNLEAFIFCYAGEYLNNKSKEIGAAAYNCAWYDLKSTESRLLLFIILRSQKQLTLTVGKMMDLSLQSFTSIMNASGSYLSVLLAMQ
;
A
#
# COMPACT_ATOMS: atom_id res chain seq x y z
N MET A 1 8.24 -16.88 -2.03
CA MET A 1 6.84 -17.12 -2.44
C MET A 1 6.69 -18.47 -3.13
N THR A 2 7.37 -18.75 -4.25
CA THR A 2 7.28 -20.06 -4.92
C THR A 2 7.66 -21.24 -4.03
N GLU A 3 8.75 -21.11 -3.25
CA GLU A 3 9.10 -22.12 -2.24
C GLU A 3 7.99 -22.34 -1.20
N ASP A 4 7.35 -21.27 -0.72
CA ASP A 4 6.26 -21.38 0.26
C ASP A 4 5.04 -22.08 -0.34
N TRP A 5 4.79 -21.89 -1.64
CA TRP A 5 3.71 -22.56 -2.36
C TRP A 5 3.99 -24.06 -2.51
N ASN A 6 5.24 -24.43 -2.81
CA ASN A 6 5.67 -25.82 -2.90
C ASN A 6 5.72 -26.51 -1.53
N ASP A 7 5.99 -25.76 -0.45
CA ASP A 7 6.03 -26.25 0.93
C ASP A 7 4.61 -26.41 1.55
N CYS A 8 3.54 -25.98 0.88
CA CYS A 8 2.15 -26.14 1.33
C CYS A 8 1.69 -27.59 1.14
N THR A 9 1.88 -28.42 2.17
CA THR A 9 1.50 -29.84 2.16
C THR A 9 0.09 -30.10 2.66
N ASP A 10 -0.46 -29.20 3.48
CA ASP A 10 -1.71 -29.43 4.21
C ASP A 10 -2.83 -28.56 3.65
N SER A 11 -4.06 -29.08 3.58
CA SER A 11 -5.22 -28.42 2.97
C SER A 11 -5.49 -27.01 3.50
N ILE A 12 -5.23 -26.78 4.79
CA ILE A 12 -5.37 -25.46 5.43
C ILE A 12 -4.33 -24.47 4.89
N SER A 13 -3.07 -24.90 4.73
CA SER A 13 -2.00 -24.04 4.20
C SER A 13 -2.24 -23.65 2.74
N ILE A 14 -2.74 -24.60 1.92
CA ILE A 14 -3.13 -24.35 0.54
C ILE A 14 -4.28 -23.34 0.49
N ARG A 15 -5.35 -23.60 1.26
CA ARG A 15 -6.54 -22.73 1.29
C ARG A 15 -6.20 -21.31 1.74
N GLU A 16 -5.36 -21.15 2.75
CA GLU A 16 -4.98 -19.83 3.25
C GLU A 16 -4.14 -19.05 2.23
N THR A 17 -3.16 -19.72 1.60
CA THR A 17 -2.31 -19.08 0.60
C THR A 17 -3.12 -18.71 -0.65
N GLU A 18 -4.03 -19.56 -1.10
CA GLU A 18 -4.95 -19.29 -2.22
C GLU A 18 -5.91 -18.13 -1.90
N ARG A 19 -6.46 -18.08 -0.68
CA ARG A 19 -7.34 -17.00 -0.23
C ARG A 19 -6.63 -15.66 -0.25
N LYS A 20 -5.40 -15.59 0.28
CA LYS A 20 -4.59 -14.35 0.28
C LYS A 20 -4.23 -13.94 -1.15
N ALA A 21 -3.86 -14.87 -2.02
CA ALA A 21 -3.55 -14.59 -3.42
C ALA A 21 -4.76 -14.00 -4.17
N LYS A 22 -5.94 -14.65 -4.07
CA LYS A 22 -7.18 -14.15 -4.68
C LYS A 22 -7.60 -12.79 -4.14
N MET A 23 -7.42 -12.56 -2.84
CA MET A 23 -7.68 -11.25 -2.23
C MET A 23 -6.72 -10.19 -2.78
N SER A 24 -5.44 -10.53 -2.93
CA SER A 24 -4.42 -9.66 -3.50
C SER A 24 -4.75 -9.26 -4.93
N ASP A 25 -5.11 -10.23 -5.78
CA ASP A 25 -5.47 -9.96 -7.18
C ASP A 25 -6.67 -9.03 -7.30
N ARG A 26 -7.70 -9.23 -6.46
CA ARG A 26 -8.88 -8.35 -6.42
C ARG A 26 -8.52 -6.93 -6.01
N ILE A 27 -7.67 -6.79 -4.99
CA ILE A 27 -7.21 -5.47 -4.51
C ILE A 27 -6.36 -4.79 -5.58
N ALA A 28 -5.43 -5.51 -6.21
CA ALA A 28 -4.58 -4.97 -7.26
C ALA A 28 -5.39 -4.47 -8.45
N ASN A 29 -6.34 -5.28 -8.93
CA ASN A 29 -7.25 -4.89 -10.00
C ASN A 29 -8.11 -3.69 -9.61
N ALA A 30 -8.60 -3.63 -8.37
CA ALA A 30 -9.38 -2.49 -7.89
C ALA A 30 -8.53 -1.20 -7.85
N ILE A 31 -7.28 -1.27 -7.38
CA ILE A 31 -6.35 -0.13 -7.34
C ILE A 31 -6.06 0.38 -8.76
N VAL A 32 -5.67 -0.51 -9.68
CA VAL A 32 -5.37 -0.13 -11.08
C VAL A 32 -6.60 0.46 -11.77
N THR A 33 -7.78 -0.14 -11.56
CA THR A 33 -9.04 0.36 -12.10
C THR A 33 -9.36 1.75 -11.55
N LEU A 34 -9.18 1.96 -10.24
CA LEU A 34 -9.42 3.25 -9.60
C LEU A 34 -8.49 4.34 -10.16
N HIS A 35 -7.19 4.09 -10.27
CA HIS A 35 -6.26 5.03 -10.89
C HIS A 35 -6.67 5.37 -12.33
N THR A 36 -7.03 4.36 -13.11
CA THR A 36 -7.48 4.54 -14.51
C THR A 36 -8.75 5.39 -14.57
N MET A 37 -9.75 5.08 -13.73
CA MET A 37 -11.00 5.84 -13.68
C MET A 37 -10.79 7.30 -13.27
N THR A 38 -9.94 7.57 -12.28
CA THR A 38 -9.62 8.94 -11.85
C THR A 38 -8.96 9.74 -12.97
N ILE A 39 -8.00 9.16 -13.68
CA ILE A 39 -7.30 9.83 -14.78
C ILE A 39 -8.24 10.08 -15.96
N VAL A 40 -9.05 9.09 -16.33
CA VAL A 40 -10.05 9.26 -17.40
C VAL A 40 -11.05 10.34 -17.04
N ALA A 41 -11.60 10.33 -15.82
CA ALA A 41 -12.54 11.35 -15.35
C ALA A 41 -11.93 12.76 -15.35
N TYR A 42 -10.63 12.89 -15.06
CA TYR A 42 -9.94 14.16 -15.13
C TYR A 42 -9.75 14.67 -16.56
N CYS A 43 -9.34 13.79 -17.48
CA CYS A 43 -8.96 14.17 -18.84
C CYS A 43 -10.15 14.33 -19.78
N ILE A 44 -11.27 13.65 -19.52
CA ILE A 44 -12.38 13.56 -20.47
C ILE A 44 -12.94 14.93 -20.87
N GLY A 45 -13.04 15.86 -19.93
CA GLY A 45 -13.54 17.21 -20.20
C GLY A 45 -12.61 18.01 -21.13
N ILE A 46 -11.29 17.83 -21.01
CA ILE A 46 -10.30 18.53 -21.84
C ILE A 46 -10.21 17.88 -23.23
N ILE A 47 -10.26 16.55 -23.29
CA ILE A 47 -10.18 15.80 -24.56
C ILE A 47 -11.43 16.03 -25.43
N LEU A 48 -12.61 16.16 -24.81
CA LEU A 48 -13.87 16.39 -25.52
C LEU A 48 -14.14 17.88 -25.81
N ALA A 49 -13.36 18.81 -25.26
CA ALA A 49 -13.51 20.22 -25.53
C ALA A 49 -13.18 20.53 -27.00
N ASP A 50 -14.14 21.15 -27.71
CA ASP A 50 -13.95 21.56 -29.09
C ASP A 50 -13.21 22.91 -29.13
N VAL A 51 -11.88 22.85 -29.04
CA VAL A 51 -11.00 24.03 -29.07
C VAL A 51 -10.57 24.32 -30.50
N ASP A 52 -10.84 25.54 -30.98
CA ASP A 52 -10.38 26.04 -32.28
C ASP A 52 -9.10 26.88 -32.13
N ILE A 53 -7.96 26.28 -32.50
CA ILE A 53 -6.64 26.92 -32.40
C ILE A 53 -6.54 28.19 -33.23
N ALA A 54 -7.31 28.33 -34.31
CA ALA A 54 -7.25 29.51 -35.17
C ALA A 54 -7.88 30.76 -34.53
N ASN A 55 -8.78 30.59 -33.56
CA ASN A 55 -9.52 31.66 -32.89
C ASN A 55 -9.06 31.91 -31.43
N THR A 56 -8.07 31.16 -30.94
CA THR A 56 -7.68 31.21 -29.52
C THR A 56 -6.63 32.30 -29.28
N THR A 57 -7.03 33.40 -28.64
CA THR A 57 -6.12 34.45 -28.08
C THR A 57 -5.70 34.20 -26.63
N GLU A 58 -6.25 33.16 -25.98
CA GLU A 58 -5.96 32.75 -24.59
C GLU A 58 -5.01 31.54 -24.51
N GLU A 59 -4.56 31.17 -23.30
CA GLU A 59 -3.79 29.94 -23.06
C GLU A 59 -4.59 28.70 -23.49
N LEU A 60 -4.00 27.82 -24.30
CA LEU A 60 -4.64 26.55 -24.66
C LEU A 60 -4.84 25.66 -23.41
N PRO A 61 -6.01 25.03 -23.26
CA PRO A 61 -6.28 24.14 -22.13
C PRO A 61 -5.54 22.80 -22.32
N LEU A 62 -4.29 22.74 -21.86
CA LEU A 62 -3.51 21.51 -21.76
C LEU A 62 -3.89 20.72 -20.50
N ILE A 63 -3.69 19.40 -20.53
CA ILE A 63 -3.98 18.54 -19.39
C ILE A 63 -3.02 18.85 -18.25
N ASN A 64 -1.74 19.04 -18.58
CA ASN A 64 -0.76 19.61 -17.67
C ASN A 64 -0.34 20.97 -18.20
N LYS A 65 -0.29 21.99 -17.34
CA LYS A 65 0.28 23.30 -17.70
C LYS A 65 1.82 23.18 -17.74
N LEU A 66 2.34 22.50 -18.75
CA LEU A 66 3.77 22.34 -19.00
C LEU A 66 4.19 23.33 -20.08
N ASP A 67 5.27 24.07 -19.87
CA ASP A 67 5.89 24.87 -20.93
C ASP A 67 6.62 23.93 -21.90
N ILE A 68 5.91 23.53 -22.95
CA ILE A 68 6.47 22.67 -23.99
C ILE A 68 7.19 23.56 -25.01
N PRO A 69 8.46 23.30 -25.36
CA PRO A 69 9.21 24.09 -26.35
C PRO A 69 8.73 23.88 -27.80
N ILE A 70 7.51 23.37 -28.01
CA ILE A 70 6.91 23.05 -29.31
C ILE A 70 5.77 24.04 -29.56
N ASN A 71 5.86 24.78 -30.67
CA ASN A 71 4.80 25.70 -31.07
C ASN A 71 3.55 24.94 -31.52
N ILE A 72 2.48 25.05 -30.75
CA ILE A 72 1.16 24.45 -31.05
C ILE A 72 0.47 25.31 -32.12
N THR A 73 0.77 25.04 -33.38
CA THR A 73 0.29 25.84 -34.52
C THR A 73 -0.87 25.20 -35.28
N THR A 74 -1.10 23.90 -35.11
CA THR A 74 -2.12 23.14 -35.85
C THR A 74 -2.96 22.24 -34.95
N GLN A 75 -4.23 22.02 -35.33
CA GLN A 75 -5.17 21.18 -34.59
C GLN A 75 -4.65 19.76 -34.36
N SER A 76 -3.95 19.20 -35.34
CA SER A 76 -3.34 17.89 -35.25
C SER A 76 -2.24 17.84 -34.19
N THR A 77 -1.40 18.88 -34.10
CA THR A 77 -0.30 18.94 -33.11
C THR A 77 -0.86 19.02 -31.70
N TYR A 78 -1.89 19.83 -31.48
CA TYR A 78 -2.57 19.92 -30.18
C TYR A 78 -3.18 18.59 -29.75
N ARG A 79 -3.92 17.90 -30.64
CA ARG A 79 -4.49 16.59 -30.34
C ARG A 79 -3.44 15.53 -30.04
N ILE A 80 -2.30 15.54 -30.74
CA ILE A 80 -1.19 14.63 -30.45
C ILE A 80 -0.62 14.89 -29.05
N ILE A 81 -0.41 16.15 -28.67
CA ILE A 81 0.08 16.51 -27.34
C ILE A 81 -0.88 16.01 -26.25
N LEU A 82 -2.19 16.26 -26.40
CA LEU A 82 -3.19 15.78 -25.43
C LEU A 82 -3.17 14.25 -25.28
N ILE A 83 -3.02 13.50 -26.37
CA ILE A 83 -2.92 12.03 -26.33
C ILE A 83 -1.65 11.60 -25.59
N VAL A 84 -0.51 12.26 -25.86
CA VAL A 84 0.76 11.95 -25.19
C VAL A 84 0.67 12.25 -23.69
N GLU A 85 0.11 13.39 -23.29
CA GLU A 85 -0.10 13.75 -21.89
C GLU A 85 -1.03 12.76 -21.18
N PHE A 86 -2.13 12.36 -21.83
CA PHE A 86 -3.05 11.37 -21.31
C PHE A 86 -2.36 10.01 -21.08
N LEU A 87 -1.61 9.52 -22.07
CA LEU A 87 -0.86 8.27 -21.96
C LEU A 87 0.20 8.34 -20.87
N PHE A 88 0.92 9.46 -20.76
CA PHE A 88 1.90 9.67 -19.72
C PHE A 88 1.28 9.60 -18.32
N MET A 89 0.14 10.26 -18.10
CA MET A 89 -0.54 10.19 -16.81
C MET A 89 -1.06 8.80 -16.48
N ILE A 90 -1.61 8.07 -17.45
CA ILE A 90 -2.00 6.66 -17.27
C ILE A 90 -0.81 5.81 -16.84
N LEU A 91 0.35 5.96 -17.49
CA LEU A 91 1.56 5.24 -17.13
C LEU A 91 2.02 5.57 -15.70
N CYS A 92 2.04 6.85 -15.32
CA CYS A 92 2.38 7.28 -13.96
C CYS A 92 1.39 6.72 -12.92
N GLY A 93 0.08 6.79 -13.19
CA GLY A 93 -0.95 6.24 -12.32
C GLY A 93 -0.85 4.72 -12.16
N TRP A 94 -0.54 4.00 -13.24
CA TRP A 94 -0.30 2.56 -13.19
C TRP A 94 0.97 2.22 -12.41
N ALA A 95 2.06 2.97 -12.59
CA ALA A 95 3.28 2.76 -11.81
C ALA A 95 3.04 2.92 -10.30
N ALA A 96 2.29 3.94 -9.90
CA ALA A 96 1.87 4.15 -8.52
C ALA A 96 0.96 3.01 -8.02
N GLY A 97 -0.07 2.66 -8.79
CA GLY A 97 -0.99 1.58 -8.48
C GLY A 97 -0.33 0.21 -8.34
N ILE A 98 0.63 -0.11 -9.22
CA ILE A 98 1.43 -1.34 -9.18
C ILE A 98 2.30 -1.34 -7.92
N THR A 99 2.93 -0.22 -7.57
CA THR A 99 3.76 -0.11 -6.37
C THR A 99 2.95 -0.38 -5.10
N ASN A 100 1.74 0.18 -4.99
CA ASN A 100 0.81 -0.04 -3.89
C ASN A 100 0.32 -1.49 -3.83
N SER A 101 -0.07 -2.03 -4.99
CA SER A 101 -0.57 -3.41 -5.10
C SER A 101 0.50 -4.43 -4.74
N PHE A 102 1.74 -4.18 -5.16
CA PHE A 102 2.88 -5.04 -4.85
C PHE A 102 3.16 -5.06 -3.34
N LEU A 103 3.12 -3.89 -2.66
CA LEU A 103 3.28 -3.82 -1.22
C LEU A 103 2.23 -4.67 -0.50
N LEU A 104 0.95 -4.46 -0.83
CA LEU A 104 -0.15 -5.20 -0.23
C LEU A 104 -0.03 -6.71 -0.48
N THR A 105 0.40 -7.11 -1.68
CA THR A 105 0.63 -8.53 -2.02
C THR A 105 1.69 -9.16 -1.12
N LEU A 106 2.83 -8.49 -0.95
CA LEU A 106 3.93 -8.98 -0.11
C LEU A 106 3.49 -9.09 1.36
N ILE A 107 2.70 -8.12 1.84
CA ILE A 107 2.21 -8.09 3.21
C ILE A 107 1.13 -9.13 3.45
N LEU A 108 0.19 -9.33 2.53
CA LEU A 108 -0.82 -10.38 2.58
C LEU A 108 -0.19 -11.77 2.54
N HIS A 109 0.84 -11.97 1.71
CA HIS A 109 1.61 -13.22 1.70
C HIS A 109 2.27 -13.47 3.04
N THR A 110 2.97 -12.48 3.58
CA THR A 110 3.63 -12.59 4.89
C THR A 110 2.62 -12.92 5.99
N ALA A 111 1.47 -12.23 6.01
CA ALA A 111 0.40 -12.50 6.95
C ALA A 111 -0.18 -13.91 6.80
N GLY A 112 -0.33 -14.42 5.58
CA GLY A 112 -0.71 -15.81 5.32
C GLY A 112 0.31 -16.81 5.89
N GLN A 113 1.62 -16.53 5.70
CA GLN A 113 2.67 -17.38 6.28
C GLN A 113 2.67 -17.35 7.82
N ILE A 114 2.34 -16.20 8.42
CA ILE A 114 2.14 -16.07 9.87
C ILE A 114 0.94 -16.92 10.31
N GLU A 115 -0.19 -16.85 9.61
CA GLU A 115 -1.39 -17.65 9.94
C GLU A 115 -1.12 -19.16 9.87
N ILE A 116 -0.36 -19.62 8.87
CA ILE A 116 0.09 -21.03 8.76
C ILE A 116 0.98 -21.41 9.95
N MET A 117 1.97 -20.57 10.29
CA MET A 117 2.84 -20.82 11.44
C MET A 117 2.06 -20.87 12.75
N ARG A 118 1.07 -19.98 12.94
CA ARG A 118 0.17 -19.98 14.10
C ARG A 118 -0.63 -21.28 14.18
N TYR A 119 -1.16 -21.76 13.06
CA TYR A 119 -1.85 -23.04 13.00
C TYR A 119 -0.92 -24.19 13.44
N TRP A 120 0.33 -24.21 12.98
CA TRP A 120 1.30 -25.23 13.41
C TRP A 120 1.66 -25.13 14.90
N LEU A 121 1.73 -23.92 15.46
CA LEU A 121 1.95 -23.72 16.90
C LEU A 121 0.79 -24.27 17.74
N VAL A 122 -0.45 -24.05 17.31
CA VAL A 122 -1.64 -24.59 18.00
C VAL A 122 -1.68 -26.12 17.93
N GLN A 123 -1.26 -26.70 16.81
CA GLN A 123 -1.22 -28.16 16.60
C GLN A 123 0.11 -28.80 17.03
N LEU A 124 0.97 -28.08 17.77
CA LEU A 124 2.29 -28.58 18.16
C LEU A 124 2.18 -29.74 19.16
N VAL A 125 1.20 -29.66 20.06
CA VAL A 125 0.95 -30.68 21.08
C VAL A 125 0.02 -31.74 20.49
N PRO A 126 0.51 -32.97 20.25
CA PRO A 126 -0.30 -34.01 19.64
C PRO A 126 -1.44 -34.44 20.57
N ARG A 127 -2.59 -34.80 19.99
CA ARG A 127 -3.66 -35.47 20.73
C ARG A 127 -3.18 -36.85 21.20
N LYS A 128 -3.79 -37.38 22.27
CA LYS A 128 -3.36 -38.62 22.98
C LYS A 128 -3.16 -39.89 22.13
N ASN A 129 -3.47 -39.88 20.82
CA ASN A 129 -3.33 -41.01 19.90
C ASN A 129 -2.47 -40.72 18.64
N GLU A 130 -1.79 -39.57 18.55
CA GLU A 130 -0.99 -39.21 17.36
C GLU A 130 0.51 -39.44 17.56
N THR A 131 1.12 -40.24 16.68
CA THR A 131 2.58 -40.47 16.66
C THR A 131 3.29 -39.41 15.82
N LYS A 132 3.24 -38.14 16.26
CA LYS A 132 3.92 -37.04 15.55
C LYS A 132 5.25 -36.70 16.22
N SER A 133 6.31 -36.55 15.41
CA SER A 133 7.59 -36.08 15.92
C SER A 133 7.51 -34.58 16.23
N ILE A 134 7.37 -34.26 17.52
CA ILE A 134 7.32 -32.89 18.03
C ILE A 134 8.57 -32.12 17.61
N ALA A 135 9.76 -32.69 17.85
CA ALA A 135 11.04 -32.06 17.48
C ALA A 135 11.14 -31.69 15.98
N LYS A 136 10.65 -32.55 15.07
CA LYS A 136 10.60 -32.23 13.62
C LYS A 136 9.66 -31.05 13.35
N THR A 137 8.51 -31.03 14.02
CA THR A 137 7.50 -29.96 13.88
C THR A 137 8.02 -28.64 14.44
N THR A 138 8.63 -28.64 15.62
CA THR A 138 9.27 -27.46 16.24
C THR A 138 10.34 -26.88 15.32
N ASN A 139 11.21 -27.72 14.75
CA ASN A 139 12.22 -27.28 13.78
C ASN A 139 11.60 -26.64 12.52
N LYS A 140 10.50 -27.20 12.01
CA LYS A 140 9.76 -26.61 10.87
C LYS A 140 9.21 -25.23 11.22
N ILE A 141 8.64 -25.07 12.42
CA ILE A 141 8.11 -23.79 12.92
C ILE A 141 9.24 -22.75 13.05
N ILE A 142 10.38 -23.11 13.64
CA ILE A 142 11.53 -22.20 13.81
C ILE A 142 12.04 -21.72 12.44
N ARG A 143 12.24 -22.64 11.49
CA ARG A 143 12.66 -22.28 10.13
C ARG A 143 11.66 -21.36 9.45
N LYS A 144 10.36 -21.62 9.62
CA LYS A 144 9.30 -20.76 9.08
C LYS A 144 9.33 -19.36 9.68
N HIS A 145 9.48 -19.25 11.00
CA HIS A 145 9.61 -17.97 11.69
C HIS A 145 10.81 -17.16 11.17
N GLN A 146 11.96 -17.81 10.99
CA GLN A 146 13.15 -17.18 10.42
C GLN A 146 12.92 -16.71 8.99
N LYS A 147 12.29 -17.53 8.14
CA LYS A 147 11.90 -17.14 6.76
C LYS A 147 10.96 -15.92 6.77
N ILE A 148 9.95 -15.90 7.64
CA ILE A 148 9.02 -14.76 7.79
C ILE A 148 9.78 -13.49 8.19
N ILE A 149 10.64 -13.57 9.21
CA ILE A 149 11.46 -12.43 9.66
C ILE A 149 12.34 -11.91 8.53
N GLY A 150 13.04 -12.80 7.82
CA GLY A 150 13.91 -12.44 6.71
C GLY A 150 13.15 -11.79 5.57
N PHE A 151 11.99 -12.35 5.21
CA PHE A 151 11.13 -11.81 4.16
C PHE A 151 10.58 -10.43 4.53
N SER A 152 10.09 -10.24 5.76
CA SER A 152 9.65 -8.92 6.24
C SER A 152 10.77 -7.88 6.23
N LYS A 153 12.01 -8.28 6.57
CA LYS A 153 13.18 -7.38 6.48
C LYS A 153 13.49 -6.99 5.04
N ASN A 154 13.32 -7.89 4.09
CA ASN A 154 13.48 -7.58 2.66
C ASN A 154 12.41 -6.60 2.18
N ILE A 155 11.15 -6.78 2.58
CA ILE A 155 10.07 -5.83 2.27
C ILE A 155 10.40 -4.45 2.85
N GLU A 156 10.80 -4.41 4.12
CA GLU A 156 11.14 -3.16 4.81
C GLU A 156 12.31 -2.45 4.12
N ASN A 157 13.37 -3.17 3.74
CA ASN A 157 14.50 -2.58 3.02
C ASN A 157 14.10 -2.02 1.64
N LEU A 158 13.20 -2.71 0.93
CA LEU A 158 12.71 -2.27 -0.37
C LEU A 158 11.84 -1.02 -0.25
N TYR A 159 10.90 -1.02 0.70
CA TYR A 159 9.84 -0.01 0.77
C TYR A 159 10.16 1.18 1.68
N SER A 160 11.20 1.13 2.52
CA SER A 160 11.44 2.21 3.49
C SER A 160 11.64 3.58 2.82
N TYR A 161 12.48 3.66 1.80
CA TYR A 161 12.72 4.90 1.06
C TYR A 161 11.61 5.24 0.04
N ILE A 162 10.94 4.21 -0.51
CA ILE A 162 9.75 4.40 -1.36
C ILE A 162 8.64 5.08 -0.54
N ALA A 163 8.40 4.59 0.68
CA ALA A 163 7.42 5.17 1.60
C ALA A 163 7.79 6.61 1.98
N LEU A 164 9.09 6.91 2.17
CA LEU A 164 9.53 8.29 2.43
C LEU A 164 9.19 9.23 1.27
N LEU A 165 9.57 8.86 0.04
CA LEU A 165 9.25 9.63 -1.17
C LEU A 165 7.74 9.81 -1.35
N GLN A 166 6.98 8.73 -1.15
CA GLN A 166 5.52 8.76 -1.23
C GLN A 166 4.93 9.71 -0.19
N PHE A 167 5.42 9.71 1.05
CA PHE A 167 4.84 10.51 2.14
C PHE A 167 5.13 12.00 1.97
N VAL A 168 6.34 12.35 1.56
CA VAL A 168 6.69 13.73 1.22
C VAL A 168 5.81 14.21 0.06
N SER A 169 5.70 13.42 -1.01
CA SER A 169 4.88 13.76 -2.18
C SER A 169 3.40 13.90 -1.84
N ASN A 170 2.85 12.96 -1.05
CA ASN A 170 1.45 12.99 -0.62
C ASN A 170 1.16 14.19 0.27
N THR A 171 2.07 14.58 1.17
CA THR A 171 1.87 15.76 2.03
C THR A 171 1.73 17.04 1.20
N ILE A 172 2.62 17.22 0.21
CA ILE A 172 2.59 18.37 -0.71
C ILE A 172 1.30 18.35 -1.54
N MET A 173 0.96 17.20 -2.09
CA MET A 173 -0.21 17.03 -2.96
C MET A 173 -1.53 17.21 -2.20
N ILE A 174 -1.68 16.64 -1.01
CA ILE A 174 -2.87 16.79 -0.15
C ILE A 174 -3.07 18.26 0.23
N CYS A 175 -2.01 18.94 0.65
CA CYS A 175 -2.06 20.36 1.00
C CYS A 175 -2.46 21.22 -0.21
N SER A 176 -1.80 21.02 -1.35
CA SER A 176 -2.05 21.80 -2.58
C SER A 176 -3.47 21.57 -3.12
N LEU A 177 -3.93 20.31 -3.16
CA LEU A 177 -5.29 19.98 -3.60
C LEU A 177 -6.34 20.51 -2.62
N GLY A 178 -6.08 20.46 -1.31
CA GLY A 178 -6.93 21.09 -0.31
C GLY A 178 -7.07 22.59 -0.53
N PHE A 179 -5.96 23.28 -0.86
CA PHE A 179 -5.95 24.70 -1.17
C PHE A 179 -6.77 25.01 -2.44
N LEU A 180 -6.58 24.23 -3.51
CA LEU A 180 -7.36 24.37 -4.75
C LEU A 180 -8.87 24.15 -4.51
N ILE A 181 -9.24 23.19 -3.66
CA ILE A 181 -10.64 22.93 -3.32
C ILE A 181 -11.25 24.13 -2.59
N VAL A 182 -10.54 24.69 -1.60
CA VAL A 182 -11.06 25.81 -0.80
C VAL A 182 -11.13 27.10 -1.63
N THR A 183 -10.10 27.39 -2.41
CA THR A 183 -10.04 28.61 -3.23
C THR A 183 -10.99 28.60 -4.43
N ALA A 184 -11.38 27.43 -4.93
CA ALA A 184 -12.36 27.31 -5.99
C ALA A 184 -13.79 27.70 -5.55
N ILE A 185 -14.08 27.74 -4.24
CA ILE A 185 -15.41 28.09 -3.72
C ILE A 185 -15.77 29.52 -4.13
N GLY A 186 -16.90 29.68 -4.82
CA GLY A 186 -17.38 30.99 -5.30
C GLY A 186 -16.84 31.41 -6.67
N SER A 187 -15.98 30.61 -7.30
CA SER A 187 -15.56 30.84 -8.68
C SER A 187 -16.64 30.43 -9.70
N PRO A 188 -16.67 31.01 -10.92
CA PRO A 188 -17.66 30.67 -11.95
C PRO A 188 -17.66 29.17 -12.33
N ASN A 189 -16.50 28.51 -12.24
CA ASN A 189 -16.31 27.09 -12.57
C ASN A 189 -16.06 26.23 -11.32
N ALA A 190 -16.55 26.67 -10.15
CA ALA A 190 -16.27 26.05 -8.86
C ALA A 190 -16.54 24.54 -8.83
N LEU A 191 -17.70 24.11 -9.33
CA LEU A 191 -18.11 22.71 -9.27
C LEU A 191 -17.14 21.79 -10.03
N GLU A 192 -16.71 22.19 -11.23
CA GLU A 192 -15.78 21.39 -12.03
C GLU A 192 -14.39 21.33 -11.37
N GLN A 193 -13.87 22.47 -10.91
CA GLN A 193 -12.56 22.55 -10.26
C GLN A 193 -12.51 21.76 -8.95
N ILE A 194 -13.58 21.86 -8.13
CA ILE A 194 -13.71 21.12 -6.87
C ILE A 194 -13.79 19.62 -7.16
N LEU A 195 -14.62 19.18 -8.10
CA LEU A 195 -14.76 17.76 -8.42
C LEU A 195 -13.43 17.15 -8.91
N LYS A 196 -12.73 17.82 -9.83
CA LYS A 196 -11.41 17.36 -10.31
C LYS A 196 -10.40 17.29 -9.17
N SER A 197 -10.28 18.34 -8.37
CA SER A 197 -9.34 18.39 -7.25
C SER A 197 -9.67 17.36 -6.16
N PHE A 198 -10.95 17.13 -5.90
CA PHE A 198 -11.42 16.16 -4.90
C PHE A 198 -11.15 14.71 -5.31
N LEU A 199 -11.25 14.38 -6.60
CA LEU A 199 -10.88 13.05 -7.12
C LEU A 199 -9.40 12.75 -6.88
N PHE A 200 -8.51 13.70 -7.21
CA PHE A 200 -7.08 13.56 -6.91
C PHE A 200 -6.78 13.57 -5.42
N TYR A 201 -7.52 14.35 -4.65
CA TYR A 201 -7.37 14.39 -3.19
C TYR A 201 -7.68 13.00 -2.61
N THR A 202 -8.77 12.38 -3.05
CA THR A 202 -9.20 11.07 -2.56
C THR A 202 -8.20 9.96 -2.92
N ILE A 203 -7.70 9.91 -4.16
CA ILE A 203 -6.73 8.89 -4.55
C ILE A 203 -5.41 9.06 -3.78
N THR A 204 -4.91 10.28 -3.65
CA THR A 204 -3.67 10.57 -2.90
C THR A 204 -3.77 10.13 -1.44
N ASN A 205 -4.90 10.42 -0.80
CA ASN A 205 -5.17 10.00 0.56
C ASN A 205 -5.25 8.47 0.68
N LEU A 206 -5.87 7.81 -0.29
CA LEU A 206 -5.92 6.35 -0.33
C LEU A 206 -4.53 5.72 -0.46
N GLU A 207 -3.63 6.30 -1.27
CA GLU A 207 -2.25 5.83 -1.37
C GLU A 207 -1.52 5.93 -0.03
N ALA A 208 -1.59 7.08 0.64
CA ALA A 208 -1.00 7.26 1.97
C ALA A 208 -1.58 6.25 2.98
N PHE A 209 -2.90 6.03 2.93
CA PHE A 209 -3.59 5.08 3.79
C PHE A 209 -3.11 3.64 3.54
N ILE A 210 -2.93 3.23 2.29
CA ILE A 210 -2.49 1.86 1.93
C ILE A 210 -1.15 1.53 2.59
N PHE A 211 -0.17 2.43 2.55
CA PHE A 211 1.15 2.22 3.17
C PHE A 211 1.04 2.08 4.70
N CYS A 212 0.30 2.99 5.35
CA CYS A 212 0.09 2.94 6.79
C CYS A 212 -0.68 1.70 7.23
N TYR A 213 -1.73 1.32 6.49
CA TYR A 213 -2.50 0.11 6.72
C TYR A 213 -1.63 -1.14 6.57
N ALA A 214 -0.79 -1.20 5.55
CA ALA A 214 0.11 -2.32 5.32
C ALA A 214 1.09 -2.52 6.49
N GLY A 215 1.69 -1.44 6.99
CA GLY A 215 2.57 -1.47 8.17
C GLY A 215 1.84 -1.88 9.45
N GLU A 216 0.68 -1.27 9.72
CA GLU A 216 -0.17 -1.59 10.87
C GLU A 216 -0.61 -3.07 10.86
N TYR A 217 -1.07 -3.55 9.70
CA TYR A 217 -1.53 -4.92 9.53
C TYR A 217 -0.41 -5.93 9.76
N LEU A 218 0.79 -5.70 9.20
CA LEU A 218 1.95 -6.56 9.45
C LEU A 218 2.35 -6.56 10.93
N ASN A 219 2.41 -5.39 11.55
CA ASN A 219 2.74 -5.26 12.98
C ASN A 219 1.78 -6.08 13.83
N ASN A 220 0.47 -5.91 13.62
CA ASN A 220 -0.56 -6.62 14.36
C ASN A 220 -0.51 -8.14 14.13
N LYS A 221 -0.30 -8.58 12.87
CA LYS A 221 -0.10 -10.00 12.57
C LYS A 221 1.13 -10.57 13.27
N SER A 222 2.22 -9.82 13.37
CA SER A 222 3.43 -10.28 14.04
C SER A 222 3.26 -10.52 15.54
N LYS A 223 2.42 -9.71 16.22
CA LYS A 223 2.07 -9.91 17.65
C LYS A 223 1.38 -11.26 17.89
N GLU A 224 0.58 -11.71 16.92
CA GLU A 224 -0.17 -12.97 17.03
C GLU A 224 0.75 -14.21 17.09
N ILE A 225 2.01 -14.13 16.62
CA ILE A 225 2.98 -15.24 16.70
C ILE A 225 3.29 -15.57 18.16
N GLY A 226 3.68 -14.54 18.93
CA GLY A 226 4.00 -14.70 20.35
C GLY A 226 2.80 -15.19 21.15
N ALA A 227 1.61 -14.63 20.87
CA ALA A 227 0.37 -15.07 21.48
C ALA A 227 0.03 -16.54 21.16
N ALA A 228 0.21 -16.98 19.91
CA ALA A 228 -0.02 -18.38 19.53
C ALA A 228 0.98 -19.34 20.21
N ALA A 229 2.24 -18.94 20.31
CA ALA A 229 3.26 -19.74 21.00
C ALA A 229 2.98 -19.85 22.51
N TYR A 230 2.50 -18.77 23.14
CA TYR A 230 2.12 -18.78 24.55
C TYR A 230 0.87 -19.63 24.84
N ASN A 231 -0.13 -19.57 23.95
CA ASN A 231 -1.42 -20.25 24.13
C ASN A 231 -1.41 -21.73 23.70
N CYS A 232 -0.31 -22.27 23.18
CA CYS A 232 -0.21 -23.71 22.95
C CYS A 232 -0.11 -24.45 24.31
N ALA A 233 -0.46 -25.75 24.35
CA ALA A 233 -0.37 -26.56 25.57
C ALA A 233 1.08 -26.94 25.92
N TRP A 234 1.96 -25.94 26.04
CA TRP A 234 3.41 -26.08 26.24
C TRP A 234 3.77 -26.81 27.53
N TYR A 235 2.85 -26.87 28.50
CA TYR A 235 2.99 -27.60 29.76
C TYR A 235 2.90 -29.13 29.58
N ASP A 236 2.34 -29.60 28.47
CA ASP A 236 2.31 -31.03 28.09
C ASP A 236 3.54 -31.45 27.25
N LEU A 237 4.42 -30.50 26.91
CA LEU A 237 5.65 -30.75 26.15
C LEU A 237 6.83 -31.13 27.06
N LYS A 238 7.82 -31.81 26.47
CA LYS A 238 9.11 -32.04 27.13
C LYS A 238 9.83 -30.70 27.35
N SER A 239 10.58 -30.60 28.43
CA SER A 239 11.32 -29.38 28.82
C SER A 239 12.22 -28.81 27.71
N THR A 240 12.82 -29.67 26.88
CA THR A 240 13.64 -29.27 25.72
C THR A 240 12.83 -28.53 24.65
N GLU A 241 11.60 -28.98 24.37
CA GLU A 241 10.70 -28.36 23.38
C GLU A 241 10.07 -27.08 23.93
N SER A 242 9.68 -27.06 25.21
CA SER A 242 9.13 -25.86 25.87
C SER A 242 10.15 -24.72 25.90
N ARG A 243 11.45 -25.01 26.04
CA ARG A 243 12.52 -24.00 25.92
C ARG A 243 12.60 -23.37 24.53
N LEU A 244 12.32 -24.13 23.47
CA LEU A 244 12.32 -23.59 22.10
C LEU A 244 11.17 -22.61 21.88
N LEU A 245 10.00 -22.88 22.46
CA LEU A 245 8.87 -21.95 22.43
C LEU A 245 9.18 -20.62 23.13
N LEU A 246 9.95 -20.66 24.22
CA LEU A 246 10.40 -19.44 24.90
C LEU A 246 11.22 -18.54 23.96
N PHE A 247 12.12 -19.11 23.15
CA PHE A 247 12.86 -18.33 22.16
C PHE A 247 11.97 -17.73 21.08
N ILE A 248 10.92 -18.45 20.64
CA ILE A 248 9.93 -17.91 19.70
C ILE A 248 9.18 -16.73 20.31
N ILE A 249 8.73 -16.86 21.57
CA ILE A 249 8.04 -15.79 22.29
C ILE A 249 8.95 -14.57 22.46
N LEU A 250 10.17 -14.76 22.96
CA LEU A 250 11.17 -13.69 23.13
C LEU A 250 11.44 -12.98 21.81
N ARG A 251 11.64 -13.72 20.71
CA ARG A 251 11.85 -13.10 19.39
C ARG A 251 10.60 -12.33 18.93
N SER A 252 9.40 -12.83 19.20
CA SER A 252 8.13 -12.21 18.78
C SER A 252 7.83 -10.89 19.51
N GLN A 253 8.49 -10.63 20.64
CA GLN A 253 8.39 -9.33 21.33
C GLN A 253 8.97 -8.18 20.50
N LYS A 254 9.87 -8.46 19.54
CA LYS A 254 10.27 -7.51 18.51
C LYS A 254 9.38 -7.69 17.27
N GLN A 255 8.33 -6.88 17.18
CA GLN A 255 7.36 -6.92 16.09
C GLN A 255 8.02 -6.68 14.72
N LEU A 256 7.34 -7.15 13.68
CA LEU A 256 7.72 -6.90 12.30
C LEU A 256 7.10 -5.57 11.88
N THR A 257 7.93 -4.54 11.67
CA THR A 257 7.50 -3.19 11.31
C THR A 257 8.02 -2.80 9.93
N LEU A 258 7.26 -1.92 9.28
CA LEU A 258 7.72 -1.16 8.11
C LEU A 258 7.93 0.29 8.55
N THR A 259 8.84 1.01 7.90
CA THR A 259 9.19 2.37 8.30
C THR A 259 9.13 3.35 7.13
N VAL A 260 8.97 4.63 7.44
CA VAL A 260 9.16 5.76 6.53
C VAL A 260 10.60 6.21 6.65
N GLY A 261 11.45 5.81 5.70
CA GLY A 261 12.87 6.21 5.65
C GLY A 261 13.66 5.93 6.93
N LYS A 262 13.31 4.87 7.68
CA LYS A 262 13.88 4.51 9.00
C LYS A 262 13.62 5.52 10.13
N MET A 263 12.77 6.53 9.91
CA MET A 263 12.51 7.59 10.90
C MET A 263 11.30 7.28 11.79
N MET A 264 10.23 6.75 11.20
CA MET A 264 8.98 6.48 11.88
C MET A 264 8.37 5.18 11.34
N ASP A 265 7.67 4.42 12.18
CA ASP A 265 6.93 3.24 11.74
C ASP A 265 5.74 3.63 10.85
N LEU A 266 5.43 2.82 9.84
CA LEU A 266 4.19 2.91 9.07
C LEU A 266 3.04 2.38 9.93
N SER A 267 2.16 3.28 10.36
CA SER A 267 1.02 2.98 11.25
C SER A 267 -0.17 3.89 10.94
N LEU A 268 -1.35 3.55 11.43
CA LEU A 268 -2.51 4.44 11.31
C LEU A 268 -2.31 5.76 12.08
N GLN A 269 -1.53 5.74 13.16
CA GLN A 269 -1.14 6.96 13.87
C GLN A 269 -0.32 7.89 12.97
N SER A 270 0.64 7.33 12.22
CA SER A 270 1.45 8.06 11.25
C SER A 270 0.61 8.67 10.13
N PHE A 271 -0.44 7.97 9.68
CA PHE A 271 -1.40 8.53 8.73
C PHE A 271 -2.08 9.78 9.30
N THR A 272 -2.58 9.71 10.53
CA THR A 272 -3.18 10.88 11.21
C THR A 272 -2.19 12.03 11.35
N SER A 273 -0.93 11.76 11.67
CA SER A 273 0.12 12.80 11.75
C SER A 273 0.31 13.53 10.41
N ILE A 274 0.28 12.83 9.28
CA ILE A 274 0.38 13.43 7.94
C ILE A 274 -0.84 14.28 7.62
N MET A 275 -2.04 13.79 7.94
CA MET A 275 -3.27 14.54 7.72
C MET A 275 -3.27 15.85 8.52
N ASN A 276 -2.82 15.81 9.77
CA ASN A 276 -2.70 16.99 10.62
C ASN A 276 -1.64 17.97 10.08
N ALA A 277 -0.49 17.46 9.63
CA ALA A 277 0.55 18.28 9.03
C ALA A 277 0.04 18.96 7.75
N SER A 278 -0.60 18.21 6.86
CA SER A 278 -1.18 18.71 5.60
C SER A 278 -2.25 19.78 5.86
N GLY A 279 -3.13 19.55 6.84
CA GLY A 279 -4.13 20.55 7.27
C GLY A 279 -3.51 21.81 7.89
N SER A 280 -2.40 21.67 8.61
CA SER A 280 -1.66 22.82 9.17
C SER A 280 -1.04 23.66 8.05
N TYR A 281 -0.39 23.03 7.07
CA TYR A 281 0.16 23.73 5.91
C TYR A 281 -0.93 24.38 5.05
N LEU A 282 -2.08 23.71 4.88
CA LEU A 282 -3.24 24.30 4.21
C LEU A 282 -3.69 25.59 4.89
N SER A 283 -3.83 25.58 6.22
CA SER A 283 -4.20 26.77 6.99
C SER A 283 -3.20 27.92 6.79
N VAL A 284 -1.89 27.62 6.72
CA VAL A 284 -0.86 28.62 6.43
C VAL A 284 -1.04 29.21 5.03
N LEU A 285 -1.23 28.36 4.01
CA LEU A 285 -1.45 28.83 2.63
C LEU A 285 -2.69 29.72 2.52
N LEU A 286 -3.78 29.37 3.20
CA LEU A 286 -5.01 30.16 3.23
C LEU A 286 -4.83 31.49 3.97
N ALA A 287 -4.01 31.55 5.01
CA ALA A 287 -3.73 32.78 5.74
C ALA A 287 -2.78 33.74 4.99
N MET A 288 -2.02 33.22 4.02
CA MET A 288 -1.10 34.00 3.17
C MET A 288 -1.76 34.52 1.88
N GLN A 289 -3.02 34.16 1.63
CA GLN A 289 -3.83 34.62 0.50
C GLN A 289 -4.50 35.97 0.82
#